data_AF-A0A2N5DKU4-F1
#
_entry.id   AF-A0A2N5DKU4-F1
#
_cell.length_a   1.000
_cell.length_b   1.000
_cell.length_c   1.000
_cell.angle_alpha   90.00
_cell.angle_beta   90.00
_cell.angle_gamma   90.00
#
_symmetry.space_group_name_H-M   'P 1'
#
loop_
_entity.id
_entity.type
_entity.pdbx_description
1 polymer ?
#
loop_
_entity_poly.entity_id
_entity_poly.type
_entity_poly.pdbx_seq_one_letter_code
_entity_poly.pdbx_strand_id
1 'polypeptide(L)'
;MIKGEPPRLDFGGGLVIPMNASIFRTLWEGEDRWVTYGRAVSRLEVKAMQQAEIAATGTMKLMLLTQAFAPERLVRFESCGWRNRTNDAKDLVLGEVALPGKPVMPTTDRITGSVTDGDTGGGGEDGWHAVTGYMVMKKDVTLAEVRARAQLLKS
;
A
#
# COMPACT_ATOMS: atom_id res chain seq x y z
N MET A 1 -21.94 21.08 1.53
CA MET A 1 -20.58 20.75 2.01
C MET A 1 -19.59 21.29 1.00
N ILE A 2 -18.82 22.32 1.34
CA ILE A 2 -17.75 22.79 0.45
C ILE A 2 -16.73 21.65 0.39
N LYS A 3 -16.46 21.16 -0.82
CA LYS A 3 -15.54 20.05 -1.08
C LYS A 3 -14.11 20.60 -0.93
N GLY A 4 -13.68 20.77 0.33
CA GLY A 4 -12.33 21.20 0.66
C GLY A 4 -11.31 20.15 0.19
N GLU A 5 -10.09 20.60 -0.13
CA GLU A 5 -8.99 19.67 -0.39
C GLU A 5 -8.80 18.73 0.81
N PRO A 6 -8.52 17.44 0.56
CA PRO A 6 -8.26 16.51 1.65
C PRO A 6 -7.05 16.99 2.46
N PRO A 7 -7.05 16.82 3.80
CA PRO A 7 -5.88 17.07 4.62
C PRO A 7 -4.66 16.34 4.08
N ARG A 8 -3.48 16.96 4.15
CA ARG A 8 -2.22 16.37 3.68
C ARG A 8 -1.28 16.13 4.86
N LEU A 9 -0.63 14.97 4.88
CA LEU A 9 0.46 14.68 5.81
C LEU A 9 1.78 14.99 5.12
N ASP A 10 2.57 15.86 5.74
CA ASP A 10 3.93 16.16 5.29
C ASP A 10 4.93 15.38 6.16
N PHE A 11 5.70 14.50 5.52
CA PHE A 11 6.74 13.72 6.16
C PHE A 11 8.16 14.27 5.89
N GLY A 12 8.27 15.39 5.17
CA GLY A 12 9.53 15.96 4.69
C GLY A 12 10.14 15.19 3.50
N GLY A 13 11.12 15.81 2.83
CA GLY A 13 11.80 15.23 1.66
C GLY A 13 10.87 15.02 0.47
N GLY A 14 9.94 15.97 0.22
CA GLY A 14 8.96 15.91 -0.86
C GLY A 14 7.80 14.94 -0.65
N LEU A 15 7.77 14.20 0.47
CA LEU A 15 6.74 13.20 0.76
C LEU A 15 5.50 13.84 1.41
N VAL A 16 4.60 14.39 0.58
CA VAL A 16 3.34 15.02 1.01
C VAL A 16 2.14 14.20 0.55
N ILE A 17 1.48 13.48 1.47
CA ILE A 17 0.46 12.47 1.16
C ILE A 17 -0.95 12.99 1.50
N PRO A 18 -1.91 13.00 0.55
CA PRO A 18 -3.30 13.32 0.84
C PRO A 18 -4.00 12.20 1.63
N MET A 19 -4.69 12.58 2.70
CA MET A 19 -5.45 11.68 3.58
C MET A 19 -6.82 11.36 2.98
N ASN A 20 -6.81 10.54 1.93
CA ASN A 20 -8.01 10.01 1.30
C ASN A 20 -7.79 8.55 0.86
N ALA A 21 -8.82 7.91 0.29
CA ALA A 21 -8.78 6.49 -0.11
C ALA A 21 -7.66 6.12 -1.09
N SER A 22 -7.03 7.13 -1.68
CA SER A 22 -5.99 7.01 -2.68
C SER A 22 -4.63 6.58 -2.06
N ILE A 23 -4.48 6.74 -0.74
CA ILE A 23 -3.31 6.29 0.04
C ILE A 23 -3.01 4.78 -0.09
N PHE A 24 -4.06 3.96 -0.27
CA PHE A 24 -3.98 2.50 -0.31
C PHE A 24 -3.67 1.91 -1.70
N ARG A 25 -3.53 2.75 -2.73
CA ARG A 25 -3.31 2.31 -4.13
C ARG A 25 -2.12 3.01 -4.79
N THR A 26 -1.24 3.59 -3.99
CA THR A 26 -0.16 4.47 -4.46
C THR A 26 1.13 4.08 -3.78
N LEU A 27 2.20 4.04 -4.57
CA LEU A 27 3.56 4.06 -4.04
C LEU A 27 3.96 5.51 -3.86
N TRP A 28 4.11 5.95 -2.62
CA TRP A 28 4.52 7.30 -2.29
C TRP A 28 6.04 7.36 -2.22
N GLU A 29 6.64 8.28 -2.95
CA GLU A 29 8.07 8.41 -3.12
C GLU A 29 8.52 9.77 -2.59
N GLY A 30 9.36 9.75 -1.55
CA GLY A 30 10.15 10.89 -1.13
C GLY A 30 11.55 10.87 -1.74
N GLU A 31 12.36 11.85 -1.35
CA GLU A 31 13.77 11.94 -1.74
C GLU A 31 14.58 10.72 -1.29
N ASP A 32 14.33 10.22 -0.08
CA ASP A 32 15.14 9.20 0.59
C ASP A 32 14.42 7.86 0.82
N ARG A 33 13.12 7.76 0.52
CA ARG A 33 12.30 6.59 0.86
C ARG A 33 11.09 6.38 -0.05
N TRP A 34 10.56 5.17 0.00
CA TRP A 34 9.23 4.82 -0.51
C TRP A 34 8.31 4.41 0.64
N VAL A 35 7.03 4.71 0.51
CA VAL A 35 5.97 4.36 1.47
C VAL A 35 4.76 3.81 0.75
N THR A 36 4.17 2.74 1.30
CA THR A 36 2.86 2.22 0.90
C THR A 36 2.01 1.99 2.13
N TYR A 37 0.70 1.88 1.95
CA TYR A 37 -0.24 1.62 3.04
C TYR A 37 -1.11 0.42 2.71
N GLY A 38 -1.35 -0.39 3.73
CA GLY A 38 -2.28 -1.51 3.71
C GLY A 38 -3.49 -1.21 4.59
N ARG A 39 -4.62 -1.79 4.21
CA ARG A 39 -5.82 -1.81 5.03
C ARG A 39 -6.50 -3.16 4.95
N ALA A 40 -7.19 -3.53 6.01
CA ALA A 40 -8.05 -4.71 6.01
C ALA A 40 -9.22 -4.52 6.98
N VAL A 41 -10.25 -5.33 6.77
CA VAL A 41 -11.40 -5.44 7.67
C VAL A 41 -11.58 -6.92 8.00
N SER A 42 -11.79 -7.24 9.27
CA SER A 42 -12.08 -8.61 9.71
C SER A 42 -12.84 -8.58 11.04
N ARG A 43 -13.57 -9.66 11.35
CA ARG A 43 -14.23 -9.81 12.66
C ARG A 43 -13.24 -9.95 13.83
N LEU A 44 -12.04 -10.43 13.56
CA LEU A 44 -10.96 -10.56 14.53
C LEU A 44 -9.91 -9.46 14.33
N GLU A 45 -9.57 -8.75 15.41
CA GLU A 45 -8.60 -7.65 15.41
C GLU A 45 -7.23 -8.10 14.86
N VAL A 46 -6.68 -9.18 15.43
CA VAL A 46 -5.37 -9.73 15.03
C VAL A 46 -5.35 -10.09 13.54
N LYS A 47 -6.44 -10.65 13.01
CA LYS A 47 -6.55 -10.99 11.59
C LYS A 47 -6.63 -9.74 10.71
N ALA A 48 -7.35 -8.70 11.14
CA ALA A 48 -7.38 -7.42 10.44
C ALA A 48 -5.97 -6.80 10.39
N MET A 49 -5.25 -6.78 11.52
CA MET A 49 -3.87 -6.30 11.59
C MET A 49 -2.95 -7.06 10.62
N GLN A 50 -2.96 -8.40 10.69
CA GLN A 50 -2.13 -9.25 9.83
C GLN A 50 -2.43 -9.03 8.33
N GLN A 51 -3.71 -8.93 7.96
CA GLN A 51 -4.10 -8.69 6.57
C GLN A 51 -3.69 -7.30 6.09
N ALA A 52 -3.75 -6.28 6.94
CA ALA A 52 -3.27 -4.93 6.60
C ALA A 52 -1.74 -4.94 6.36
N GLU A 53 -0.97 -5.65 7.18
CA GLU A 53 0.49 -5.82 6.99
C GLU A 53 0.83 -6.53 5.68
N ILE A 54 0.10 -7.61 5.36
CA ILE A 54 0.23 -8.33 4.09
C ILE A 54 -0.09 -7.40 2.92
N ALA A 55 -1.15 -6.60 3.02
CA ALA A 55 -1.55 -5.67 1.97
C ALA A 55 -0.50 -4.56 1.73
N ALA A 56 0.05 -3.97 2.80
CA ALA A 56 1.12 -2.97 2.68
C ALA A 56 2.38 -3.58 2.04
N THR A 57 2.78 -4.76 2.52
CA THR A 57 3.94 -5.51 2.00
C THR A 57 3.79 -5.89 0.54
N GLY A 58 2.65 -6.47 0.17
CA GLY A 58 2.35 -6.84 -1.21
C GLY A 58 2.32 -5.63 -2.14
N THR A 59 1.70 -4.53 -1.72
CA THR A 59 1.65 -3.29 -2.51
C THR A 59 3.05 -2.73 -2.73
N MET A 60 3.90 -2.68 -1.69
CA MET A 60 5.30 -2.24 -1.84
C MET A 60 6.05 -3.07 -2.86
N LYS A 61 5.97 -4.40 -2.76
CA LYS A 61 6.65 -5.32 -3.70
C LYS A 61 6.18 -5.10 -5.12
N LEU A 62 4.87 -5.14 -5.36
CA LEU A 62 4.29 -5.01 -6.70
C LEU A 62 4.65 -3.67 -7.33
N MET A 63 4.57 -2.57 -6.57
CA MET A 63 4.85 -1.24 -7.09
C MET A 63 6.34 -1.03 -7.36
N LEU A 64 7.24 -1.49 -6.49
CA LEU A 64 8.68 -1.40 -6.72
C LEU A 64 9.13 -2.30 -7.86
N LEU A 65 8.59 -3.51 -7.99
CA LEU A 65 8.85 -4.37 -9.16
C LEU A 65 8.36 -3.70 -10.44
N THR A 66 7.17 -3.10 -10.43
CA THR A 66 6.64 -2.41 -11.60
C THR A 66 7.49 -1.20 -11.97
N GLN A 67 7.83 -0.35 -11.00
CA GLN A 67 8.71 0.80 -11.22
C GLN A 67 10.10 0.36 -11.70
N ALA A 68 10.59 -0.76 -11.16
CA ALA A 68 11.88 -1.32 -11.53
C ALA A 68 11.87 -2.06 -12.87
N PHE A 69 10.78 -2.60 -13.41
CA PHE A 69 10.83 -3.40 -14.66
C PHE A 69 10.01 -2.84 -15.81
N ALA A 70 8.93 -2.14 -15.49
CA ALA A 70 7.98 -1.58 -16.45
C ALA A 70 7.49 -0.20 -15.97
N PRO A 71 8.39 0.78 -15.74
CA PRO A 71 8.03 2.10 -15.20
C PRO A 71 7.00 2.84 -16.06
N GLU A 72 6.94 2.55 -17.35
CA GLU A 72 5.94 3.08 -18.28
C GLU A 72 4.51 2.62 -17.95
N ARG A 73 4.31 1.57 -17.16
CA ARG A 73 2.98 1.14 -16.67
C ARG A 73 2.52 1.91 -15.45
N LEU A 74 3.40 2.75 -14.89
CA LEU A 74 3.08 3.67 -13.82
C LEU A 74 2.93 5.11 -14.35
N VAL A 75 2.09 5.88 -13.68
CA VAL A 75 1.92 7.31 -13.90
C VAL A 75 2.15 8.06 -12.60
N ARG A 76 2.72 9.26 -12.70
CA ARG A 76 2.82 10.16 -11.55
C ARG A 76 1.42 10.53 -11.06
N PHE A 77 1.24 10.49 -9.76
CA PHE A 77 0.01 10.87 -9.09
C PHE A 77 0.34 11.93 -8.04
N GLU A 78 -0.33 13.08 -8.11
CA GLU A 78 -0.01 14.24 -7.26
C GLU A 78 1.48 14.61 -7.40
N SER A 79 2.09 15.12 -6.33
CA SER A 79 3.50 15.53 -6.29
C SER A 79 4.48 14.38 -6.05
N CYS A 80 4.05 13.31 -5.38
CA CYS A 80 4.97 12.28 -4.87
C CYS A 80 4.47 10.84 -5.02
N GLY A 81 3.37 10.61 -5.74
CA GLY A 81 2.78 9.28 -5.91
C GLY A 81 3.11 8.62 -7.24
N TRP A 82 3.07 7.29 -7.25
CA TRP A 82 2.99 6.46 -8.44
C TRP A 82 1.76 5.58 -8.40
N ARG A 83 1.06 5.46 -9.52
CA ARG A 83 -0.10 4.58 -9.69
C ARG A 83 -0.06 3.80 -10.98
N ASN A 84 -0.77 2.68 -11.01
CA ASN A 84 -1.09 1.96 -12.23
C ASN A 84 -1.75 2.90 -13.24
N ARG A 85 -1.26 2.88 -14.47
CA ARG A 85 -1.74 3.75 -15.56
C ARG A 85 -3.23 3.57 -15.84
N THR A 86 -3.71 2.33 -15.79
CA THR A 86 -5.09 1.94 -16.13
C THR A 86 -5.91 1.56 -14.91
N ASN A 87 -5.29 1.53 -13.72
CA ASN A 87 -5.89 1.01 -12.48
C ASN A 87 -6.28 -0.48 -12.55
N ASP A 88 -5.77 -1.21 -13.55
CA ASP A 88 -5.87 -2.67 -13.68
C ASP A 88 -4.65 -3.33 -13.00
N ALA A 89 -4.84 -4.54 -12.46
CA ALA A 89 -3.77 -5.35 -11.92
C ALA A 89 -2.75 -5.80 -13.00
N LYS A 90 -3.15 -5.84 -14.27
CA LYS A 90 -2.27 -6.16 -15.42
C LYS A 90 -1.12 -5.17 -15.61
N ASP A 91 -1.26 -3.95 -15.10
CA ASP A 91 -0.16 -2.97 -15.11
C ASP A 91 0.99 -3.41 -14.19
N LEU A 92 0.70 -4.26 -13.19
CA LEU A 92 1.66 -4.66 -12.18
C LEU A 92 2.55 -5.80 -12.68
N VAL A 93 3.84 -5.68 -12.36
CA VAL A 93 4.81 -6.76 -12.54
C VAL A 93 4.71 -7.71 -11.34
N LEU A 94 4.34 -8.96 -11.64
CA LEU A 94 4.23 -10.01 -10.64
C LEU A 94 5.58 -10.68 -10.39
N GLY A 95 5.91 -10.87 -9.13
CA GLY A 95 7.16 -11.48 -8.72
C GLY A 95 7.40 -11.31 -7.24
N GLU A 96 8.54 -11.82 -6.80
CA GLU A 96 9.00 -11.71 -5.43
C GLU A 96 10.31 -10.93 -5.36
N VAL A 97 10.45 -10.12 -4.32
CA VAL A 97 11.68 -9.44 -3.97
C VAL A 97 11.74 -9.28 -2.46
N ALA A 98 12.89 -9.62 -1.87
CA ALA A 98 13.15 -9.34 -0.47
C ALA A 98 13.43 -7.83 -0.31
N LEU A 99 12.64 -7.16 0.50
CA LEU A 99 12.77 -5.73 0.77
C LEU A 99 13.20 -5.52 2.23
N PRO A 100 14.05 -4.51 2.50
CA PRO A 100 14.40 -4.15 3.86
C PRO A 100 13.21 -3.45 4.54
N GLY A 101 13.12 -3.62 5.86
CA GLY A 101 12.07 -3.03 6.67
C GLY A 101 10.92 -3.98 6.99
N LYS A 102 9.95 -3.48 7.73
CA LYS A 102 8.73 -4.17 8.14
C LYS A 102 7.59 -3.15 8.19
N PRO A 103 6.33 -3.59 8.00
CA PRO A 103 5.19 -2.75 8.32
C PRO A 103 5.29 -2.19 9.74
N VAL A 104 4.88 -0.93 9.92
CA VAL A 104 4.72 -0.35 11.26
C VAL A 104 3.56 -1.05 11.96
N MET A 105 3.56 -1.09 13.30
CA MET A 105 2.45 -1.67 14.05
C MET A 105 1.11 -1.09 13.56
N PRO A 106 0.16 -1.92 13.08
CA PRO A 106 -1.10 -1.44 12.57
C PRO A 106 -1.93 -0.72 13.64
N THR A 107 -2.65 0.31 13.22
CA THR A 107 -3.70 0.94 14.04
C THR A 107 -5.03 0.28 13.73
N THR A 108 -5.84 0.03 14.76
CA THR A 108 -7.14 -0.65 14.66
C THR A 108 -8.27 0.25 15.17
N ASP A 109 -9.37 0.27 14.43
CA ASP A 109 -10.61 0.92 14.82
C ASP A 109 -11.73 -0.12 14.85
N ARG A 110 -12.50 -0.16 15.94
CA ARG A 110 -13.69 -1.01 16.02
C ARG A 110 -14.81 -0.39 15.18
N ILE A 111 -15.42 -1.20 14.33
CA ILE A 111 -16.56 -0.83 13.51
C ILE A 111 -17.78 -1.64 13.94
N THR A 112 -18.88 -0.96 14.21
CA THR A 112 -20.14 -1.58 14.60
C THR A 112 -21.02 -1.79 13.36
N GLY A 113 -21.51 -3.01 13.15
CA GLY A 113 -22.70 -3.26 12.35
C GLY A 113 -22.57 -3.50 10.84
N SER A 114 -21.42 -3.90 10.26
CA SER A 114 -21.34 -4.42 8.87
C SER A 114 -19.97 -4.99 8.50
N VAL A 115 -19.58 -6.12 9.08
CA VAL A 115 -18.44 -6.91 8.55
C VAL A 115 -18.93 -8.19 7.90
N THR A 116 -19.14 -8.14 6.58
CA THR A 116 -19.28 -9.34 5.76
C THR A 116 -17.88 -9.85 5.42
N ASP A 117 -17.30 -10.63 6.34
CA ASP A 117 -16.30 -11.62 5.91
C ASP A 117 -17.05 -12.56 4.97
N GLY A 118 -16.65 -12.61 3.70
CA GLY A 118 -17.35 -13.35 2.65
C GLY A 118 -17.34 -14.85 2.91
N ASP A 119 -18.23 -15.33 3.77
CA ASP A 119 -18.92 -16.61 3.69
C ASP A 119 -19.97 -16.64 4.80
N THR A 120 -21.21 -16.99 4.45
CA THR A 120 -22.41 -17.09 5.30
C THR A 120 -23.06 -15.79 5.82
N GLY A 121 -24.33 -15.64 5.45
CA GLY A 121 -25.23 -14.60 5.94
C GLY A 121 -25.54 -14.76 7.43
N GLY A 122 -25.47 -13.65 8.15
CA GLY A 122 -25.80 -13.51 9.57
C GLY A 122 -25.64 -12.03 9.93
N GLY A 123 -26.48 -11.52 10.84
CA GLY A 123 -26.65 -10.09 11.14
C GLY A 123 -25.35 -9.32 11.35
N GLY A 124 -25.43 -7.99 11.19
CA GLY A 124 -24.27 -7.09 11.29
C GLY A 124 -23.54 -7.21 12.63
N GLU A 125 -22.49 -8.02 12.66
CA GLU A 125 -21.58 -8.17 13.79
C GLU A 125 -20.52 -7.07 13.74
N ASP A 126 -20.04 -6.70 14.93
CA ASP A 126 -18.89 -5.82 15.10
C ASP A 126 -17.64 -6.43 14.44
N GLY A 127 -16.75 -5.58 13.95
CA GLY A 127 -15.43 -6.01 13.53
C GLY A 127 -14.40 -4.90 13.66
N TRP A 128 -13.27 -5.11 13.00
CA TRP A 128 -12.09 -4.28 13.14
C TRP A 128 -11.58 -3.84 11.76
N HIS A 129 -11.38 -2.54 11.60
CA HIS A 129 -10.65 -1.96 10.48
C HIS A 129 -9.22 -1.71 10.92
N ALA A 130 -8.24 -2.25 10.19
CA ALA A 130 -6.83 -2.05 10.47
C ALA A 130 -6.15 -1.31 9.32
N VAL A 131 -5.22 -0.40 9.66
CA VAL A 131 -4.37 0.32 8.71
C VAL A 131 -2.92 0.26 9.15
N THR A 132 -2.01 0.07 8.20
CA THR A 132 -0.57 0.16 8.45
C THR A 132 0.17 0.76 7.27
N GLY A 133 1.34 1.34 7.53
CA GLY A 133 2.29 1.77 6.52
C GLY A 133 3.51 0.85 6.46
N TYR A 134 4.09 0.70 5.28
CA TYR A 134 5.40 0.07 5.09
C TYR A 134 6.31 1.05 4.37
N MET A 135 7.47 1.29 4.96
CA MET A 135 8.51 2.18 4.48
C MET A 135 9.78 1.41 4.11
N VAL A 136 10.40 1.82 3.00
CA VAL A 136 11.68 1.31 2.52
C VAL A 136 12.59 2.50 2.24
N MET A 137 13.77 2.54 2.86
CA MET A 137 14.75 3.60 2.60
C MET A 137 15.54 3.31 1.33
N LYS A 138 15.73 4.33 0.47
CA LYS A 138 16.48 4.23 -0.79
C LYS A 138 17.96 3.93 -0.60
N LYS A 139 18.52 4.27 0.57
CA LYS A 139 19.89 3.91 0.95
C LYS A 139 20.05 2.41 1.26
N ASP A 140 18.96 1.72 1.62
CA ASP A 140 18.98 0.31 2.00
C ASP A 140 18.61 -0.61 0.81
N VAL A 141 17.91 -0.07 -0.20
CA VAL A 141 17.67 -0.75 -1.47
C VAL A 141 17.43 0.26 -2.59
N THR A 142 18.03 0.01 -3.74
CA THR A 142 17.86 0.78 -4.98
C THR A 142 16.99 0.03 -6.00
N LEU A 143 16.42 0.72 -6.99
CA LEU A 143 15.69 0.05 -8.08
C LEU A 143 16.59 -0.91 -8.89
N ALA A 144 17.89 -0.62 -8.99
CA ALA A 144 18.85 -1.52 -9.61
C ALA A 144 19.01 -2.83 -8.81
N GLU A 145 19.06 -2.74 -7.49
CA GLU A 145 19.08 -3.94 -6.63
C GLU A 145 17.75 -4.70 -6.65
N VAL A 146 16.62 -3.99 -6.74
CA VAL A 146 15.30 -4.63 -6.97
C VAL A 146 15.37 -5.44 -8.28
N ARG A 147 15.86 -4.86 -9.38
CA ARG A 147 16.03 -5.60 -10.64
C ARG A 147 16.93 -6.83 -10.49
N ALA A 148 18.04 -6.69 -9.76
CA ALA A 148 19.02 -7.77 -9.61
C ALA A 148 18.55 -8.93 -8.71
N ARG A 149 17.71 -8.64 -7.70
CA ARG A 149 17.27 -9.63 -6.70
C ARG A 149 15.89 -10.22 -6.97
N ALA A 150 15.11 -9.60 -7.87
CA ALA A 150 13.73 -10.01 -8.13
C ALA A 150 13.63 -11.39 -8.80
N GLN A 151 12.63 -12.15 -8.39
CA GLN A 151 12.20 -13.39 -9.01
C GLN A 151 10.83 -13.16 -9.65
N LEU A 152 10.82 -12.87 -10.96
CA LEU A 152 9.58 -12.58 -11.67
C LEU A 152 8.78 -13.87 -11.90
N LEU A 153 7.46 -13.78 -11.70
CA LEU A 153 6.55 -14.83 -12.16
C LEU A 153 6.42 -14.69 -13.68
N LYS A 154 6.74 -15.76 -14.42
CA LYS A 154 6.52 -15.77 -15.88
C LYS A 154 5.03 -15.62 -16.14
N SER A 155 4.67 -14.55 -16.86
CA SER A 155 3.34 -14.34 -17.43
C SER A 155 3.14 -15.21 -18.66
#